data_AF-A0A1G1JNZ6-F1
#
_entry.id   AF-A0A1G1JNZ6-F1
#
_cell.length_a   1.000
_cell.length_b   1.000
_cell.length_c   1.000
_cell.angle_alpha   90.00
_cell.angle_beta   90.00
_cell.angle_gamma   90.00
#
_symmetry.space_group_name_H-M   'P 1'
#
loop_
_entity.id
_entity.type
_entity.pdbx_description
1 polymer ?
#
loop_
_entity_poly.entity_id
_entity_poly.type
_entity_poly.pdbx_seq_one_letter_code
_entity_poly.pdbx_strand_id
1 'polypeptide(L)'
;MADYVCPLCKRRIARDLVLFLKHTDQHIIDQIKISHPEWVETDGTCGPCAEYYRNQLTMGNGQLNIGPHERQKRVAFGVMALGAGVALTAFLFLTSAAPASRWVLALPFTGAALGFIQARKKTCAFLAIAGLQNMDKGQSAITEAEAVKALKGRGYLILVQAVATGVISAGLLTLLP
;
A
#
# COMPACT_ATOMS: atom_id res chain seq x y z
N MET A 1 -30.09 -10.40 30.40
CA MET A 1 -30.07 -10.40 28.92
C MET A 1 -30.43 -11.81 28.47
N ALA A 2 -31.26 -11.97 27.44
CA ALA A 2 -31.69 -13.31 27.01
C ALA A 2 -30.60 -13.97 26.16
N ASP A 3 -30.16 -15.17 26.54
CA ASP A 3 -29.21 -15.97 25.76
C ASP A 3 -29.81 -16.42 24.41
N TYR A 4 -28.95 -16.63 23.43
CA TYR A 4 -29.27 -17.30 22.17
C TYR A 4 -28.84 -18.77 22.23
N VAL A 5 -29.68 -19.66 21.70
CA VAL A 5 -29.35 -21.09 21.57
C VAL A 5 -28.96 -21.36 20.12
N CYS A 6 -27.71 -21.76 19.88
CA CYS A 6 -27.25 -22.09 18.55
C CYS A 6 -28.05 -23.27 17.96
N PRO A 7 -28.65 -23.17 16.77
CA PRO A 7 -29.45 -24.24 16.18
C PRO A 7 -28.61 -25.45 15.79
N LEU A 8 -27.31 -25.26 15.52
CA LEU A 8 -26.37 -26.30 15.09
C LEU A 8 -25.92 -27.15 16.29
N CYS A 9 -25.33 -26.53 17.31
CA CYS A 9 -24.73 -27.26 18.44
C CYS A 9 -25.54 -27.21 19.74
N LYS A 10 -26.68 -26.52 19.77
CA LYS A 10 -27.57 -26.34 20.94
C LYS A 10 -26.94 -25.67 22.16
N ARG A 11 -25.72 -25.12 22.05
CA ARG A 11 -25.06 -24.35 23.12
C ARG A 11 -25.77 -23.01 23.35
N ARG A 12 -25.91 -22.61 24.62
CA ARG A 12 -26.33 -21.26 25.02
C ARG A 12 -25.16 -20.28 24.88
N ILE A 13 -25.39 -19.16 24.24
CA ILE A 13 -24.42 -18.10 23.98
C ILE A 13 -25.05 -16.78 24.40
N ALA A 14 -24.30 -15.94 25.09
CA ALA A 14 -24.74 -14.58 25.37
C ALA A 14 -25.09 -13.86 24.05
N ARG A 15 -26.10 -12.97 24.06
CA ARG A 15 -26.42 -12.07 22.93
C ARG A 15 -25.37 -10.96 22.79
N ASP A 16 -24.13 -11.37 22.60
CA ASP A 16 -23.03 -10.53 22.19
C ASP A 16 -22.71 -10.87 20.73
N LEU A 17 -22.73 -9.86 19.86
CA LEU A 17 -22.55 -10.04 18.43
C LEU A 17 -21.19 -10.66 18.10
N VAL A 18 -20.13 -10.30 18.84
CA VAL A 18 -18.77 -10.82 18.60
C VAL A 18 -18.70 -12.29 18.99
N LEU A 19 -19.30 -12.68 20.12
CA LEU A 19 -19.37 -14.09 20.52
C LEU A 19 -20.20 -14.93 19.55
N PHE A 20 -21.32 -14.39 19.06
CA PHE A 20 -22.15 -15.05 18.06
C PHE A 20 -21.41 -15.27 16.73
N LEU A 21 -20.73 -14.23 16.22
CA LEU A 21 -19.94 -14.32 14.99
C LEU A 21 -18.82 -15.34 15.12
N LYS A 22 -17.99 -15.24 16.18
CA LYS A 22 -16.91 -16.21 16.43
C LYS A 22 -17.41 -17.65 16.50
N HIS A 23 -18.54 -17.86 17.16
CA HIS A 23 -19.11 -19.20 17.26
C HIS A 23 -19.62 -19.73 15.92
N THR A 24 -20.26 -18.89 15.12
CA THR A 24 -20.78 -19.27 13.80
C THR A 24 -19.65 -19.53 12.82
N ASP A 25 -18.63 -18.68 12.80
CA ASP A 25 -17.43 -18.85 11.96
C ASP A 25 -16.74 -20.19 12.25
N GLN A 26 -16.69 -20.61 13.52
CA GLN A 26 -16.13 -21.90 13.90
C GLN A 26 -16.89 -23.07 13.26
N HIS A 27 -18.23 -23.05 13.24
CA HIS A 27 -19.02 -24.09 12.58
C HIS A 27 -18.76 -24.16 11.08
N ILE A 28 -18.57 -23.01 10.43
CA ILE A 28 -18.23 -22.95 9.00
C ILE A 28 -16.88 -23.60 8.76
N ILE A 29 -15.87 -23.25 9.57
CA ILE A 29 -14.53 -23.85 9.48
C ILE A 29 -14.60 -25.36 9.72
N ASP A 30 -15.32 -25.80 10.74
CA ASP A 30 -15.44 -27.22 11.08
C ASP A 30 -16.09 -28.03 9.94
N GLN A 31 -17.11 -27.48 9.27
CA GLN A 31 -17.72 -28.12 8.10
C GLN A 31 -16.77 -28.19 6.91
N ILE A 32 -16.01 -27.12 6.63
CA ILE A 32 -15.00 -27.12 5.56
C ILE A 32 -13.96 -28.20 5.82
N LYS A 33 -13.49 -28.36 7.07
CA LYS A 33 -12.52 -29.40 7.45
C LYS A 33 -13.05 -30.81 7.22
N ILE A 34 -14.35 -31.03 7.38
CA ILE A 34 -15.00 -32.33 7.13
C ILE A 34 -15.15 -32.58 5.63
N SER A 35 -15.62 -31.59 4.86
CA SER A 35 -15.87 -31.73 3.42
C SER A 35 -14.60 -31.70 2.56
N HIS A 36 -13.56 -31.01 3.03
CA HIS A 36 -12.29 -30.78 2.33
C HIS A 36 -11.10 -31.05 3.26
N PRO A 37 -10.87 -32.29 3.69
CA PRO A 37 -9.77 -32.63 4.59
C PRO A 37 -8.39 -32.33 3.98
N GLU A 38 -8.27 -32.34 2.66
CA GLU A 38 -7.06 -31.99 1.92
C GLU A 38 -6.68 -30.51 2.01
N TRP A 39 -7.59 -29.65 2.47
CA TRP A 39 -7.30 -28.23 2.70
C TRP A 39 -6.67 -27.97 4.06
N VAL A 40 -6.61 -28.96 4.94
CA VAL A 40 -6.12 -28.83 6.32
C VAL A 40 -4.65 -29.20 6.39
N GLU A 41 -3.81 -28.24 6.78
CA GLU A 41 -2.39 -28.44 7.04
C GLU A 41 -2.15 -29.18 8.36
N THR A 42 -0.92 -29.66 8.57
CA THR A 42 -0.54 -30.45 9.76
C THR A 42 -0.72 -29.72 11.09
N ASP A 43 -0.80 -28.40 11.08
CA ASP A 43 -1.05 -27.55 12.24
C ASP A 43 -2.56 -27.35 12.52
N GLY A 44 -3.44 -27.94 11.72
CA GLY A 44 -4.90 -27.82 11.83
C GLY A 44 -5.47 -26.56 11.15
N THR A 45 -4.66 -25.84 10.39
CA THR A 45 -5.07 -24.64 9.65
C THR A 45 -5.60 -25.02 8.27
N CYS A 46 -6.73 -24.44 7.84
CA CYS A 46 -7.21 -24.58 6.47
C CYS A 46 -6.47 -23.58 5.56
N GLY A 47 -5.71 -24.06 4.56
CA GLY A 47 -4.89 -23.23 3.67
C GLY A 47 -5.69 -22.11 2.99
N PRO A 48 -6.81 -22.40 2.30
CA PRO A 48 -7.69 -21.38 1.72
C PRO A 48 -8.26 -20.38 2.74
N CYS A 49 -8.66 -20.83 3.94
CA CYS A 49 -9.13 -19.92 4.99
C CYS A 49 -8.00 -19.03 5.51
N ALA A 50 -6.81 -19.60 5.73
CA ALA A 50 -5.63 -18.84 6.14
C ALA A 50 -5.23 -17.84 5.07
N GLU A 51 -5.31 -18.19 3.80
CA GLU A 51 -5.07 -17.27 2.69
C GLU A 51 -6.12 -16.17 2.63
N TYR A 52 -7.40 -16.49 2.82
CA TYR A 52 -8.48 -15.50 2.91
C TYR A 52 -8.26 -14.50 4.04
N TYR A 53 -8.00 -14.96 5.26
CA TYR A 53 -7.74 -14.07 6.40
C TYR A 53 -6.39 -13.36 6.27
N ARG A 54 -5.36 -14.00 5.73
CA ARG A 54 -4.07 -13.34 5.41
C ARG A 54 -4.29 -12.24 4.39
N ASN A 55 -5.12 -12.48 3.38
CA ASN A 55 -5.54 -11.47 2.42
C ASN A 55 -6.37 -10.40 3.11
N GLN A 56 -7.29 -10.70 4.02
CA GLN A 56 -7.97 -9.67 4.81
C GLN A 56 -7.05 -8.91 5.78
N LEU A 57 -5.99 -9.50 6.31
CA LEU A 57 -5.07 -8.81 7.22
C LEU A 57 -4.02 -8.00 6.44
N THR A 58 -3.67 -8.45 5.22
CA THR A 58 -2.79 -7.72 4.31
C THR A 58 -3.53 -6.69 3.45
N MET A 59 -4.80 -6.93 3.13
CA MET A 59 -5.73 -6.06 2.38
C MET A 59 -6.74 -5.31 3.28
N GLY A 60 -6.76 -5.58 4.59
CA GLY A 60 -7.72 -5.03 5.58
C GLY A 60 -7.63 -3.53 5.81
N ASN A 61 -6.76 -2.87 5.07
CA ASN A 61 -6.88 -1.46 4.80
C ASN A 61 -7.05 -1.35 3.27
N GLY A 62 -8.29 -1.24 2.77
CA GLY A 62 -8.65 -1.03 1.36
C GLY A 62 -8.02 0.23 0.74
N GLN A 63 -6.70 0.23 0.65
CA GLN A 63 -5.83 1.38 0.45
C GLN A 63 -4.59 1.04 -0.36
N LEU A 64 -4.32 -0.25 -0.60
CA LEU A 64 -3.21 -0.70 -1.41
C LEU A 64 -3.55 -0.51 -2.88
N ASN A 65 -2.62 0.05 -3.63
CA ASN A 65 -2.79 0.28 -5.05
C ASN A 65 -1.67 -0.38 -5.89
N ILE A 66 -0.54 -0.72 -5.24
CA ILE A 66 0.55 -1.49 -5.84
C ILE A 66 1.02 -2.66 -4.98
N GLY A 67 1.36 -3.77 -5.64
CA GLY A 67 1.94 -4.98 -5.05
C GLY A 67 3.41 -4.82 -4.63
N PRO A 68 3.98 -5.80 -3.89
CA PRO A 68 5.37 -5.80 -3.47
C PRO A 68 6.39 -5.58 -4.60
N HIS A 69 6.23 -6.24 -5.75
CA HIS A 69 7.18 -6.12 -6.85
C HIS A 69 7.13 -4.74 -7.51
N GLU A 70 5.93 -4.19 -7.70
CA GLU A 70 5.77 -2.80 -8.14
C GLU A 70 6.41 -1.78 -7.18
N ARG A 71 6.37 -2.03 -5.85
CA ARG A 71 7.03 -1.16 -4.87
C ARG A 71 8.55 -1.20 -5.00
N GLN A 72 9.14 -2.39 -5.23
CA GLN A 72 10.58 -2.51 -5.45
C GLN A 72 11.03 -1.68 -6.66
N LYS A 73 10.25 -1.66 -7.74
CA LYS A 73 10.52 -0.79 -8.89
C LYS A 73 10.51 0.70 -8.52
N ARG A 74 9.57 1.13 -7.67
CA ARG A 74 9.51 2.54 -7.20
C ARG A 74 10.70 2.90 -6.31
N VAL A 75 11.16 1.98 -5.47
CA VAL A 75 12.38 2.16 -4.67
C VAL A 75 13.60 2.25 -5.60
N ALA A 76 13.76 1.34 -6.55
CA ALA A 76 14.87 1.36 -7.51
C ALA A 76 14.90 2.68 -8.30
N PHE A 77 13.76 3.13 -8.81
CA PHE A 77 13.64 4.44 -9.44
C PHE A 77 14.03 5.58 -8.49
N GLY A 78 13.55 5.54 -7.24
CA GLY A 78 13.87 6.56 -6.24
C GLY A 78 15.36 6.64 -5.92
N VAL A 79 16.04 5.49 -5.81
CA VAL A 79 17.49 5.39 -5.60
C VAL A 79 18.25 5.94 -6.79
N MET A 80 17.88 5.56 -8.02
CA MET A 80 18.53 6.08 -9.23
C MET A 80 18.38 7.60 -9.36
N ALA A 81 17.17 8.12 -9.14
CA ALA A 81 16.90 9.55 -9.19
C ALA A 81 17.67 10.32 -8.11
N LEU A 82 17.77 9.77 -6.89
CA LEU A 82 18.56 10.36 -5.82
C LEU A 82 20.04 10.39 -6.16
N GLY A 83 20.59 9.28 -6.68
CA GLY A 83 21.99 9.21 -7.13
C GLY A 83 22.30 10.24 -8.21
N ALA A 84 21.42 10.39 -9.20
CA ALA A 84 21.54 11.43 -10.22
C ALA A 84 21.49 12.85 -9.61
N GLY A 85 20.61 13.09 -8.64
CA GLY A 85 20.52 14.36 -7.92
C GLY A 85 21.78 14.71 -7.13
N VAL A 86 22.37 13.72 -6.46
CA VAL A 86 23.65 13.89 -5.73
C VAL A 86 24.79 14.19 -6.71
N ALA A 87 24.90 13.43 -7.81
CA ALA A 87 25.92 13.66 -8.83
C ALA A 87 25.79 15.05 -9.48
N LEU A 88 24.56 15.46 -9.82
CA LEU A 88 24.30 16.77 -10.41
C LEU A 88 24.57 17.90 -9.40
N THR A 89 24.22 17.71 -8.13
CA THR A 89 24.61 18.64 -7.06
C THR A 89 26.12 18.80 -7.05
N ALA A 90 26.88 17.70 -6.93
CA ALA A 90 28.34 17.76 -6.91
C ALA A 90 28.91 18.48 -8.14
N PHE A 91 28.41 18.17 -9.33
CA PHE A 91 28.83 18.83 -10.57
C PHE A 91 28.59 20.35 -10.56
N LEU A 92 27.41 20.81 -10.13
CA LEU A 92 27.09 22.25 -10.09
C LEU A 92 27.97 23.01 -9.10
N PHE A 93 28.32 22.39 -7.96
CA PHE A 93 29.21 23.01 -6.98
C PHE A 93 30.67 23.00 -7.44
N LEU A 94 31.15 21.89 -8.01
CA LEU A 94 32.53 21.77 -8.51
C LEU A 94 32.83 22.71 -9.68
N THR A 95 31.81 23.05 -10.48
CA THR A 95 31.93 24.00 -11.60
C THR A 95 31.63 25.44 -11.21
N SER A 96 31.32 25.69 -9.94
CA SER A 96 30.90 27.01 -9.44
C SER A 96 29.76 27.62 -10.26
N ALA A 97 28.82 26.78 -10.68
CA ALA A 97 27.67 27.20 -11.45
C ALA A 97 26.83 28.23 -10.66
N ALA A 98 26.20 29.17 -11.37
CA ALA A 98 25.39 30.20 -10.74
C ALA A 98 24.33 29.59 -9.81
N PRO A 99 24.06 30.14 -8.61
CA PRO A 99 23.14 29.54 -7.64
C PRO A 99 21.75 29.22 -8.20
N ALA A 100 21.24 30.04 -9.12
CA ALA A 100 19.96 29.81 -9.80
C ALA A 100 19.90 28.48 -10.58
N SER A 101 21.04 27.96 -11.07
CA SER A 101 21.11 26.68 -11.80
C SER A 101 20.67 25.49 -10.93
N ARG A 102 20.80 25.59 -9.60
CA ARG A 102 20.47 24.53 -8.65
C ARG A 102 18.98 24.21 -8.60
N TRP A 103 18.10 25.07 -9.14
CA TRP A 103 16.68 24.75 -9.32
C TRP A 103 16.44 23.53 -10.21
N VAL A 104 17.38 23.19 -11.11
CA VAL A 104 17.30 21.95 -11.92
C VAL A 104 17.26 20.70 -11.04
N LEU A 105 17.82 20.76 -9.82
CA LEU A 105 17.85 19.65 -8.85
C LEU A 105 16.46 19.32 -8.31
N ALA A 106 15.46 20.18 -8.49
CA ALA A 106 14.09 19.89 -8.10
C ALA A 106 13.56 18.65 -8.82
N LEU A 107 13.99 18.40 -10.06
CA LEU A 107 13.57 17.24 -10.86
C LEU A 107 14.05 15.90 -10.26
N PRO A 108 15.37 15.64 -10.09
CA PRO A 108 15.82 14.38 -9.52
C PRO A 108 15.34 14.19 -8.07
N PHE A 109 15.25 15.24 -7.26
CA PHE A 109 14.72 15.12 -5.90
C PHE A 109 13.22 14.86 -5.85
N THR A 110 12.44 15.44 -6.75
CA THR A 110 11.01 15.08 -6.90
C THR A 110 10.88 13.63 -7.31
N GLY A 111 11.67 13.16 -8.28
CA GLY A 111 11.69 11.75 -8.71
C GLY A 111 12.04 10.80 -7.56
N ALA A 112 13.08 11.13 -6.78
CA ALA A 112 13.47 10.37 -5.60
C ALA A 112 12.33 10.28 -4.58
N ALA A 113 11.79 11.43 -4.16
CA ALA A 113 10.69 11.51 -3.21
C ALA A 113 9.46 10.74 -3.70
N LEU A 114 9.12 10.87 -4.98
CA LEU A 114 8.01 10.18 -5.61
C LEU A 114 8.18 8.66 -5.54
N GLY A 115 9.38 8.13 -5.80
CA GLY A 115 9.68 6.71 -5.69
C GLY A 115 9.50 6.17 -4.26
N PHE A 116 10.14 6.83 -3.28
CA PHE A 116 10.11 6.38 -1.88
C PHE A 116 8.74 6.55 -1.23
N ILE A 117 8.05 7.67 -1.46
CA ILE A 117 6.73 7.93 -0.87
C ILE A 117 5.70 6.95 -1.44
N GLN A 118 5.69 6.71 -2.75
CA GLN A 118 4.78 5.71 -3.36
C GLN A 118 5.04 4.31 -2.81
N ALA A 119 6.30 3.90 -2.65
CA ALA A 119 6.66 2.60 -2.09
C ALA A 119 6.19 2.46 -0.63
N ARG A 120 6.44 3.47 0.21
CA ARG A 120 6.03 3.51 1.63
C ARG A 120 4.51 3.49 1.79
N LYS A 121 3.81 4.31 1.00
CA LYS A 121 2.33 4.39 1.01
C LYS A 121 1.66 3.28 0.23
N LYS A 122 2.44 2.39 -0.41
CA LYS A 122 1.94 1.25 -1.19
C LYS A 122 0.93 1.68 -2.26
N THR A 123 1.13 2.90 -2.78
CA THR A 123 0.20 3.58 -3.68
C THR A 123 0.97 4.23 -4.80
N CYS A 124 0.65 3.88 -6.05
CA CYS A 124 1.16 4.60 -7.19
C CYS A 124 0.26 5.80 -7.47
N ALA A 125 0.82 7.01 -7.49
CA ALA A 125 0.04 8.23 -7.64
C ALA A 125 -0.74 8.26 -8.95
N PHE A 126 -0.10 7.87 -10.06
CA PHE A 126 -0.71 7.89 -11.39
C PHE A 126 -1.81 6.84 -11.56
N LEU A 127 -1.56 5.60 -11.11
CA LEU A 127 -2.58 4.55 -11.16
C LEU A 127 -3.76 4.90 -10.27
N ALA A 128 -3.52 5.39 -9.06
CA ALA A 128 -4.57 5.81 -8.14
C ALA A 128 -5.43 6.95 -8.72
N ILE A 129 -4.81 7.95 -9.36
CA ILE A 129 -5.53 9.04 -10.05
C ILE A 129 -6.33 8.50 -11.25
N ALA A 130 -5.80 7.52 -11.96
CA ALA A 130 -6.50 6.85 -13.06
C ALA A 130 -7.61 5.89 -12.60
N GLY A 131 -7.75 5.62 -11.29
CA GLY A 131 -8.69 4.62 -10.77
C GLY A 131 -8.28 3.18 -11.09
N LEU A 132 -6.99 2.95 -11.32
CA LEU A 132 -6.38 1.66 -11.64
C LEU A 132 -5.55 1.17 -10.45
N GLN A 133 -5.31 -0.13 -10.37
CA GLN A 133 -4.38 -0.75 -9.44
C GLN A 133 -3.49 -1.78 -10.15
N ASN A 134 -2.31 -2.08 -9.59
CA ASN A 134 -1.47 -3.18 -10.06
C ASN A 134 -0.91 -3.97 -8.87
N MET A 135 -1.57 -5.07 -8.52
CA MET A 135 -1.19 -5.96 -7.43
C MET A 135 -0.25 -7.09 -7.90
N ASP A 136 0.72 -6.75 -8.75
CA ASP A 136 1.67 -7.67 -9.38
C ASP A 136 1.03 -8.72 -10.31
N LYS A 137 -0.21 -8.48 -10.75
CA LYS A 137 -0.95 -9.32 -11.72
C LYS A 137 -1.34 -8.55 -12.99
N GLY A 138 -0.72 -7.39 -13.20
CA GLY A 138 -1.11 -6.45 -14.26
C GLY A 138 -2.04 -5.36 -13.75
N GLN A 139 -2.40 -4.43 -14.64
CA GLN A 139 -3.28 -3.32 -14.30
C GLN A 139 -4.74 -3.75 -14.37
N SER A 140 -5.50 -3.43 -13.33
CA SER A 140 -6.95 -3.66 -13.28
C SER A 140 -7.67 -2.39 -12.84
N ALA A 141 -8.90 -2.20 -13.34
CA ALA A 141 -9.78 -1.16 -12.84
C ALA A 141 -10.25 -1.49 -11.42
N ILE A 142 -10.47 -0.45 -10.62
CA ILE A 142 -11.10 -0.57 -9.30
C ILE A 142 -12.60 -0.38 -9.51
N THR A 143 -13.39 -1.38 -9.10
CA THR A 143 -14.84 -1.43 -9.34
C THR A 143 -15.65 -0.58 -8.36
N GLU A 144 -15.13 -0.40 -7.15
CA GLU A 144 -15.79 0.34 -6.08
C GLU A 144 -15.53 1.84 -6.19
N ALA A 145 -16.59 2.63 -6.44
CA ALA A 145 -16.50 4.08 -6.63
C ALA A 145 -15.93 4.82 -5.41
N GLU A 146 -16.26 4.37 -4.21
CA GLU A 146 -15.75 4.96 -2.96
C GLU A 146 -14.24 4.73 -2.81
N ALA A 147 -13.77 3.51 -3.09
CA ALA A 147 -12.36 3.17 -3.09
C ALA A 147 -11.57 4.00 -4.12
N VAL A 148 -12.13 4.20 -5.32
CA VAL A 148 -11.55 5.07 -6.35
C VAL A 148 -11.40 6.50 -5.84
N LYS A 149 -12.46 7.09 -5.26
CA LYS A 149 -12.42 8.47 -4.74
C LYS A 149 -11.34 8.65 -3.68
N ALA A 150 -11.26 7.72 -2.73
CA ALA A 150 -10.26 7.74 -1.66
C ALA A 150 -8.84 7.62 -2.23
N LEU A 151 -8.61 6.73 -3.20
CA LEU A 151 -7.31 6.53 -3.83
C LEU A 151 -6.87 7.72 -4.68
N LYS A 152 -7.78 8.34 -5.45
CA LYS A 152 -7.48 9.56 -6.20
C LYS A 152 -6.95 10.66 -5.27
N GLY A 153 -7.62 10.91 -4.16
CA GLY A 153 -7.18 11.88 -3.15
C GLY A 153 -5.77 11.59 -2.62
N ARG A 154 -5.46 10.32 -2.32
CA ARG A 154 -4.11 9.91 -1.92
C ARG A 154 -3.09 10.11 -3.04
N GLY A 155 -3.44 9.79 -4.29
CA GLY A 155 -2.56 9.97 -5.43
C GLY A 155 -2.13 11.43 -5.61
N TYR A 156 -3.07 12.37 -5.54
CA TYR A 156 -2.76 13.80 -5.55
C TYR A 156 -1.89 14.22 -4.37
N LEU A 157 -2.20 13.75 -3.15
CA LEU A 157 -1.39 14.07 -1.97
C LEU A 157 0.06 13.59 -2.12
N ILE A 158 0.28 12.42 -2.72
CA ILE A 158 1.62 11.90 -2.99
C ILE A 158 2.37 12.80 -3.97
N LEU A 159 1.73 13.24 -5.06
CA LEU A 159 2.35 14.15 -6.02
C LEU A 159 2.75 15.47 -5.36
N VAL A 160 1.83 16.08 -4.61
CA VAL A 160 2.09 17.33 -3.89
C VAL A 160 3.25 17.18 -2.93
N GLN A 161 3.27 16.11 -2.12
CA GLN A 161 4.37 15.85 -1.19
C GLN A 161 5.71 15.65 -1.89
N ALA A 162 5.74 14.91 -3.00
CA ALA A 162 6.96 14.66 -3.76
C ALA A 162 7.51 15.95 -4.39
N VAL A 163 6.64 16.74 -5.04
CA VAL A 163 7.01 18.02 -5.65
C VAL A 163 7.49 19.01 -4.59
N ALA A 164 6.75 19.15 -3.49
CA ALA A 164 7.15 20.02 -2.38
C ALA A 164 8.53 19.62 -1.83
N THR A 165 8.77 18.31 -1.64
CA THR A 165 10.07 17.81 -1.17
C THR A 165 11.19 18.19 -2.15
N GLY A 166 10.99 17.98 -3.46
CA GLY A 166 12.00 18.31 -4.47
C GLY A 166 12.29 19.80 -4.58
N VAL A 167 11.25 20.63 -4.62
CA VAL A 167 11.35 22.10 -4.70
C VAL A 167 12.02 22.67 -3.45
N ILE A 168 11.60 22.25 -2.25
CA ILE A 168 12.21 22.71 -1.00
C ILE A 168 13.69 22.29 -0.94
N SER A 169 14.01 21.05 -1.28
CA SER A 169 15.40 20.57 -1.27
C SER A 169 16.29 21.35 -2.23
N ALA A 170 15.82 21.59 -3.46
CA ALA A 170 16.54 22.40 -4.43
C ALA A 170 16.70 23.86 -3.98
N GLY A 171 15.63 24.46 -3.44
CA GLY A 171 15.66 25.82 -2.90
C GLY A 171 16.60 25.98 -1.70
N LEU A 172 16.74 24.98 -0.84
CA LEU A 172 17.75 25.02 0.23
C LEU A 172 19.17 25.02 -0.33
N LEU A 173 19.42 24.28 -1.42
CA LEU A 173 20.75 24.26 -2.04
C LEU A 173 21.11 25.58 -2.74
N THR A 174 20.15 26.40 -3.16
CA THR A 174 20.45 27.75 -3.71
C THR A 174 21.00 28.70 -2.66
N LEU A 175 20.76 28.45 -1.37
CA LEU A 175 21.23 29.27 -0.26
C LEU A 175 22.69 28.98 0.13
N LEU A 176 23.26 27.87 -0.35
CA LEU A 176 24.66 27.54 -0.11
C LEU A 176 25.56 28.41 -1.00
N PRO A 177 26.78 28.77 -0.56
CA PRO A 177 27.75 29.45 -1.42
C PRO A 177 28.13 28.57 -2.61
#